data_AF-A0AAV2I055-F1
#
_entry.id   AF-A0AAV2I055-F1
#
_cell.length_a   1.000
_cell.length_b   1.000
_cell.length_c   1.000
_cell.angle_alpha   90.00
_cell.angle_beta   90.00
_cell.angle_gamma   90.00
#
_symmetry.space_group_name_H-M   'P 1'
#
loop_
_entity.id
_entity.type
_entity.pdbx_description
1 polymer ?
#
loop_
_entity_poly.entity_id
_entity_poly.type
_entity_poly.pdbx_seq_one_letter_code
_entity_poly.pdbx_strand_id
1 'polypeptide(L)'
;MFSENLPGVPGNIRRSSRGTYWVGLSFVRHAGVPSSMDTYSNNPSARQRTVYSVDQNTIRSYYLRYGMIVELDATGKPIGSLHDPTGMVINSISEAAENEGLLYITSPSVPYVLRIVLPQGDNRVVTIDSVIQVLRSRCQIPEDKLVEAKAVLTQYISQQTGNSTITPTTNTSPTSFTTATPTITV
;
A
#
# COMPACT_ATOMS: atom_id res chain seq x y z
N MET A 1 -0.48 21.61 -9.00
CA MET A 1 -0.41 20.66 -7.86
C MET A 1 -0.73 19.28 -8.39
N PHE A 2 -0.04 18.21 -7.95
CA PHE A 2 -0.27 16.85 -8.46
C PHE A 2 -1.42 16.12 -7.74
N SER A 3 -1.45 16.16 -6.40
CA SER A 3 -2.52 15.60 -5.59
C SER A 3 -2.76 16.50 -4.38
N GLU A 4 -3.99 16.57 -3.91
CA GLU A 4 -4.42 17.46 -2.83
C GLU A 4 -5.40 16.77 -1.89
N ASN A 5 -5.55 17.32 -0.68
CA ASN A 5 -6.49 16.84 0.34
C ASN A 5 -6.40 15.33 0.64
N LEU A 6 -5.18 14.78 0.68
CA LEU A 6 -4.95 13.38 1.03
C LEU A 6 -5.44 13.09 2.47
N PRO A 7 -5.87 11.84 2.76
CA PRO A 7 -6.40 11.45 4.07
C PRO A 7 -5.31 11.30 5.14
N GLY A 8 -4.21 12.04 5.01
CA GLY A 8 -3.08 12.02 5.93
C GLY A 8 -1.93 12.91 5.49
N VAL A 9 -0.90 12.97 6.31
CA VAL A 9 0.35 13.69 6.03
C VAL A 9 1.20 12.82 5.09
N PRO A 10 1.40 13.24 3.83
CA PRO A 10 2.12 12.43 2.85
C PRO A 10 3.61 12.34 3.20
N GLY A 11 4.14 11.12 3.11
CA GLY A 11 5.57 10.81 3.15
C GLY A 11 6.16 10.67 1.75
N ASN A 12 7.04 9.68 1.57
CA ASN A 12 7.67 9.40 0.29
C ASN A 12 6.67 8.82 -0.72
N ILE A 13 6.86 9.22 -1.98
CA ILE A 13 6.12 8.71 -3.14
C ILE A 13 7.01 7.76 -3.95
N ARG A 14 6.43 6.64 -4.39
CA ARG A 14 7.09 5.67 -5.28
C ARG A 14 6.18 5.27 -6.42
N ARG A 15 6.73 5.29 -7.63
CA ARG A 15 6.02 4.86 -8.83
C ARG A 15 5.98 3.33 -8.89
N SER A 16 4.83 2.76 -9.25
CA SER A 16 4.69 1.35 -9.60
C SER A 16 5.05 1.11 -11.07
N SER A 17 5.31 -0.14 -11.45
CA SER A 17 5.48 -0.53 -12.85
C SER A 17 4.24 -0.25 -13.71
N ARG A 18 3.07 -0.12 -13.08
CA ARG A 18 1.78 0.15 -13.72
C ARG A 18 1.53 1.62 -14.02
N GLY A 19 2.46 2.51 -13.63
CA GLY A 19 2.31 3.96 -13.80
C GLY A 19 1.42 4.61 -12.75
N THR A 20 1.10 3.89 -11.67
CA THR A 20 0.46 4.43 -10.46
C THR A 20 1.52 4.81 -9.44
N TYR A 21 1.11 5.42 -8.32
CA TYR A 21 2.01 5.92 -7.30
C TYR A 21 1.56 5.51 -5.90
N TRP A 22 2.44 4.86 -5.16
CA TRP A 22 2.25 4.58 -3.75
C TRP A 22 2.75 5.73 -2.90
N VAL A 23 1.94 6.14 -1.93
CA VAL A 23 2.26 7.19 -0.96
C VAL A 23 2.03 6.65 0.43
N GLY A 24 3.08 6.62 1.25
CA GLY A 24 2.97 6.36 2.68
C GLY A 24 2.43 7.57 3.43
N LEU A 25 1.56 7.34 4.42
CA LEU A 25 1.06 8.41 5.28
C LEU A 25 1.68 8.29 6.67
N SER A 26 2.35 9.36 7.10
CA SER A 26 2.99 9.42 8.42
C SER A 26 1.96 9.53 9.54
N PHE A 27 0.87 10.27 9.29
CA PHE A 27 -0.27 10.43 10.17
C PHE A 27 -1.55 10.46 9.34
N VAL A 28 -2.62 9.87 9.85
CA VAL A 28 -3.91 9.78 9.15
C VAL A 28 -4.85 10.87 9.64
N ARG A 29 -5.62 11.45 8.72
CA ARG A 29 -6.75 12.33 9.01
C ARG A 29 -8.03 11.50 9.10
N HIS A 30 -8.84 11.78 10.11
CA HIS A 30 -10.15 11.15 10.27
C HIS A 30 -11.25 12.13 9.91
N ALA A 31 -12.26 11.66 9.17
CA ALA A 31 -13.43 12.46 8.87
C ALA A 31 -14.15 12.85 10.16
N GLY A 32 -14.53 14.13 10.29
CA GLY A 32 -15.25 14.65 11.45
C GLY A 32 -14.39 14.91 12.69
N VAL A 33 -13.09 14.57 12.68
CA VAL A 33 -12.17 14.86 13.79
C VAL A 33 -11.12 15.87 13.29
N PRO A 34 -10.94 17.02 13.97
CA PRO A 34 -9.87 17.95 13.63
C PRO A 34 -8.51 17.25 13.67
N SER A 35 -7.73 17.40 12.61
CA SER A 35 -6.37 16.90 12.56
C SER A 35 -5.51 17.69 13.56
N SER A 36 -4.97 17.00 14.56
CA SER A 36 -4.07 17.60 15.54
C SER A 36 -2.81 18.15 14.87
N MET A 37 -2.31 17.48 13.82
CA MET A 37 -1.16 17.93 13.05
C MET A 37 -1.46 19.20 12.24
N ASP A 38 -2.64 19.31 11.62
CA ASP A 38 -3.02 20.51 10.86
C ASP A 38 -3.23 21.70 11.82
N THR A 39 -3.87 21.45 12.96
CA THR A 39 -4.06 22.45 14.02
C THR A 39 -2.72 22.95 14.57
N TYR A 40 -1.80 22.02 14.87
CA TYR A 40 -0.44 22.33 15.32
C TYR A 40 0.35 23.10 14.26
N SER A 41 0.27 22.68 12.99
CA SER A 41 0.99 23.31 11.89
C SER A 41 0.57 24.76 11.65
N ASN A 42 -0.70 25.09 11.92
CA ASN A 42 -1.24 26.44 11.81
C ASN A 42 -0.94 27.34 13.01
N ASN A 43 -0.22 26.86 14.03
CA ASN A 43 0.10 27.62 15.24
C ASN A 43 1.62 27.86 15.40
N PRO A 44 2.15 29.02 14.97
CA PRO A 44 3.57 29.32 15.05
C PRO A 44 4.17 29.29 16.46
N SER A 45 3.43 29.76 17.48
CA SER A 45 3.93 29.80 18.86
C SER A 45 3.99 28.42 19.49
N ALA A 46 3.05 27.53 19.16
CA ALA A 46 3.11 26.12 19.53
C ALA A 46 4.34 25.44 18.92
N ARG A 47 4.59 25.63 17.61
CA ARG A 47 5.78 25.07 16.94
C ARG A 47 7.08 25.55 17.57
N GLN A 48 7.19 26.84 17.87
CA GLN A 48 8.36 27.41 18.54
C GLN A 48 8.62 26.71 19.88
N ARG A 49 7.58 26.51 20.70
CA ARG A 49 7.69 25.88 22.02
C ARG A 49 8.07 24.40 21.93
N THR A 50 7.42 23.66 21.04
CA THR A 50 7.60 22.22 20.90
C THR A 50 9.04 21.85 20.49
N VAL A 51 9.67 22.62 19.60
CA VAL A 51 11.06 22.37 19.14
C VAL A 51 12.06 22.38 20.30
N TYR A 52 11.85 23.20 21.33
CA TYR A 52 12.79 23.34 22.44
C TYR A 52 12.46 22.49 23.67
N SER A 53 11.26 21.93 23.76
CA SER A 53 10.74 21.43 25.06
C SER A 53 10.17 20.02 25.04
N VAL A 54 9.98 19.40 23.86
CA VAL A 54 9.32 18.10 23.77
C VAL A 54 10.13 17.15 22.90
N ASP A 55 10.37 15.93 23.40
CA ASP A 55 11.02 14.89 22.62
C ASP A 55 10.09 14.38 21.49
N GLN A 56 10.69 13.85 20.43
CA GLN A 56 9.92 13.39 19.27
C GLN A 56 8.97 12.22 19.58
N ASN A 57 9.28 11.39 20.58
CA ASN A 57 8.46 10.23 20.89
C ASN A 57 7.19 10.64 21.65
N THR A 58 7.29 11.63 22.53
CA THR A 58 6.15 12.28 23.17
C THR A 58 5.27 13.00 22.15
N ILE A 59 5.86 13.68 21.15
CA ILE A 59 5.08 14.26 20.05
C ILE A 59 4.32 13.16 19.29
N ARG A 60 4.99 12.04 18.97
CA ARG A 60 4.37 10.91 18.25
C ARG A 60 3.24 10.23 19.03
N SER A 61 3.29 10.20 20.36
CA SER A 61 2.28 9.52 21.18
C SER A 61 0.91 10.21 21.19
N TYR A 62 0.85 11.50 20.84
CA TYR A 62 -0.41 12.25 20.72
C TYR A 62 -1.20 11.93 19.45
N TYR A 63 -0.60 11.26 18.47
CA TYR A 63 -1.28 10.89 17.25
C TYR A 63 -1.92 9.50 17.37
N LEU A 64 -3.09 9.37 16.75
CA LEU A 64 -3.76 8.08 16.64
C LEU A 64 -2.86 7.10 15.88
N ARG A 65 -2.72 5.88 16.43
CA ARG A 65 -1.97 4.81 15.79
C ARG A 65 -2.79 4.29 14.63
N TYR A 66 -2.34 4.57 13.41
CA TYR A 66 -3.04 4.12 12.21
C TYR A 66 -2.05 4.02 11.05
N GLY A 67 -1.85 2.82 10.52
CA GLY A 67 -1.06 2.62 9.30
C GLY A 67 -1.92 2.86 8.08
N MET A 68 -1.52 3.75 7.18
CA MET A 68 -2.22 3.92 5.90
C MET A 68 -1.25 4.23 4.77
N ILE A 69 -1.47 3.57 3.65
CA ILE A 69 -0.84 3.86 2.36
C ILE A 69 -1.94 4.04 1.33
N VAL A 70 -1.71 4.95 0.38
CA VAL A 70 -2.65 5.29 -0.67
C VAL A 70 -2.00 5.06 -2.02
N GLU A 71 -2.75 4.49 -2.95
CA GLU A 71 -2.38 4.39 -4.35
C GLU A 71 -3.05 5.54 -5.12
N LEU A 72 -2.24 6.29 -5.86
CA LEU A 72 -2.67 7.37 -6.75
C LEU A 72 -2.51 6.93 -8.21
N ASP A 73 -3.43 7.35 -9.07
CA ASP A 73 -3.25 7.20 -10.52
C ASP A 73 -2.26 8.21 -11.11
N ALA A 74 -2.09 8.19 -12.43
CA ALA A 74 -1.21 9.09 -13.16
C ALA A 74 -1.61 10.57 -13.07
N THR A 75 -2.83 10.88 -12.63
CA THR A 75 -3.33 12.24 -12.42
C THR A 75 -3.27 12.70 -10.97
N GLY A 76 -2.84 11.82 -10.05
CA GLY A 76 -2.76 12.10 -8.62
C GLY A 76 -4.06 11.85 -7.86
N LYS A 77 -5.06 11.19 -8.47
CA LYS A 77 -6.31 10.83 -7.81
C LYS A 77 -6.13 9.52 -7.03
N PRO A 78 -6.60 9.43 -5.77
CA PRO A 78 -6.64 8.18 -5.03
C PRO A 78 -7.51 7.12 -5.73
N ILE A 79 -6.92 5.95 -6.00
CA ILE A 79 -7.59 4.80 -6.62
C ILE A 79 -7.67 3.58 -5.68
N GLY A 80 -6.93 3.59 -4.58
CA GLY A 80 -6.95 2.52 -3.59
C GLY A 80 -6.16 2.88 -2.35
N SER A 81 -6.31 2.08 -1.30
CA SER A 81 -5.59 2.27 -0.04
C SER A 81 -5.51 0.97 0.74
N LEU A 82 -4.45 0.84 1.55
CA LEU A 82 -4.27 -0.27 2.49
C LEU A 82 -4.09 0.29 3.89
N HIS A 83 -4.70 -0.39 4.86
CA HIS A 83 -4.91 0.14 6.19
C HIS A 83 -4.49 -0.88 7.26
N ASP A 84 -3.84 -0.39 8.32
CA ASP A 84 -3.79 -1.02 9.64
C ASP A 84 -4.54 -0.11 10.62
N PRO A 85 -5.86 -0.31 10.79
CA PRO A 85 -6.67 0.54 11.67
C PRO A 85 -6.31 0.43 13.14
N THR A 86 -5.65 -0.66 13.54
CA THR A 86 -5.22 -0.87 14.92
C THR A 86 -3.87 -0.22 15.20
N GLY A 87 -3.07 0.00 14.14
CA GLY A 87 -1.69 0.45 14.23
C GLY A 87 -0.79 -0.49 15.04
N MET A 88 -1.17 -1.76 15.21
CA MET A 88 -0.39 -2.75 15.97
C MET A 88 0.79 -3.28 15.18
N VAL A 89 0.65 -3.40 13.85
CA VAL A 89 1.72 -3.86 12.96
C VAL A 89 2.49 -2.67 12.42
N ILE A 90 1.81 -1.59 12.06
CA ILE A 90 2.47 -0.38 11.58
C ILE A 90 1.56 0.83 11.82
N ASN A 91 2.08 1.88 12.45
CA ASN A 91 1.28 3.02 12.90
C ASN A 91 1.64 4.35 12.23
N SER A 92 2.71 4.39 11.45
CA SER A 92 3.19 5.56 10.72
C SER A 92 4.01 5.08 9.55
N ILE A 93 3.64 5.41 8.32
CA ILE A 93 4.31 4.86 7.13
C ILE A 93 5.09 5.98 6.43
N SER A 94 6.39 5.77 6.24
CA SER A 94 7.25 6.69 5.51
C SER A 94 7.22 6.43 4.00
N GLU A 95 7.21 5.16 3.60
CA GLU A 95 7.35 4.76 2.20
C GLU A 95 6.69 3.41 1.94
N ALA A 96 6.15 3.25 0.74
CA ALA A 96 5.73 1.96 0.21
C ALA A 96 6.25 1.81 -1.23
N ALA A 97 6.91 0.70 -1.54
CA ALA A 97 7.51 0.43 -2.83
C ALA A 97 7.02 -0.91 -3.37
N GLU A 98 6.43 -0.89 -4.57
CA GLU A 98 5.96 -2.08 -5.27
C GLU A 98 7.08 -2.65 -6.13
N ASN A 99 7.34 -3.95 -5.99
CA ASN A 99 8.24 -4.70 -6.86
C ASN A 99 7.65 -6.09 -7.10
N GLU A 100 7.36 -6.40 -8.36
CA GLU A 100 6.85 -7.71 -8.79
C GLU A 100 5.65 -8.25 -7.98
N GLY A 101 4.63 -7.42 -7.74
CA GLY A 101 3.44 -7.83 -6.99
C GLY A 101 3.64 -7.95 -5.48
N LEU A 102 4.84 -7.62 -4.97
CA LEU A 102 5.12 -7.45 -3.56
C LEU A 102 5.16 -5.96 -3.22
N LEU A 103 4.61 -5.60 -2.07
CA LEU A 103 4.71 -4.24 -1.53
C LEU A 103 5.57 -4.25 -0.28
N TYR A 104 6.66 -3.48 -0.33
CA TYR A 104 7.58 -3.25 0.77
C TYR A 104 7.21 -1.95 1.44
N ILE A 105 7.01 -1.97 2.76
CA ILE A 105 6.51 -0.84 3.53
C ILE A 105 7.52 -0.56 4.65
N THR A 106 7.93 0.70 4.76
CA THR A 106 8.87 1.16 5.78
C THR A 106 8.22 2.19 6.70
N SER A 107 8.70 2.25 7.94
CA SER A 107 8.20 3.16 8.95
C SER A 107 9.36 3.68 9.81
N PRO A 108 9.31 4.95 10.25
CA PRO A 108 10.28 5.49 11.19
C PRO A 108 10.01 5.05 12.64
N SER A 109 8.89 4.36 12.91
CA SER A 109 8.42 4.04 14.26
C SER A 109 8.62 2.57 14.65
N VAL A 110 9.11 1.73 13.73
CA VAL A 110 9.33 0.30 13.97
C VAL A 110 10.70 -0.15 13.42
N PRO A 111 11.37 -1.14 14.04
CA PRO A 111 12.70 -1.58 13.63
C PRO A 111 12.65 -2.69 12.55
N TYR A 112 11.65 -2.68 11.66
CA TYR A 112 11.47 -3.71 10.64
C TYR A 112 10.85 -3.14 9.36
N VAL A 113 11.01 -3.89 8.27
CA VAL A 113 10.36 -3.63 6.99
C VAL A 113 9.22 -4.62 6.81
N LEU A 114 8.02 -4.11 6.59
CA LEU A 114 6.85 -4.94 6.32
C LEU A 114 6.84 -5.30 4.84
N ARG A 115 6.40 -6.52 4.54
CA ARG A 115 6.15 -6.98 3.17
C ARG A 115 4.83 -7.69 3.08
N ILE A 116 4.03 -7.30 2.10
CA ILE A 116 2.73 -7.91 1.80
C ILE A 116 2.67 -8.32 0.32
N VAL A 117 1.91 -9.38 0.04
CA VAL A 117 1.58 -9.78 -1.33
C VAL A 117 0.35 -9.00 -1.74
N LEU A 118 0.43 -8.29 -2.87
CA LEU A 118 -0.74 -7.59 -3.40
C LEU A 118 -1.68 -8.59 -4.08
N PRO A 119 -3.01 -8.43 -3.96
CA PRO A 119 -3.97 -9.27 -4.66
C PRO A 119 -3.76 -9.18 -6.17
N GLN A 120 -3.93 -10.32 -6.87
CA GLN A 120 -3.86 -10.36 -8.32
C GLN A 120 -5.04 -9.58 -8.93
N GLY A 121 -4.76 -8.68 -9.87
CA GLY A 121 -5.73 -7.74 -10.46
C GLY A 121 -5.10 -6.42 -10.88
N ASP A 122 -5.71 -5.69 -11.82
CA ASP A 122 -5.19 -4.45 -12.46
C ASP A 122 -3.76 -4.56 -13.00
N ASN A 123 -3.46 -5.59 -13.81
CA ASN A 123 -2.11 -5.84 -14.34
C ASN A 123 -1.03 -6.09 -13.28
N ARG A 124 -1.40 -6.36 -12.01
CA ARG A 124 -0.46 -6.85 -11.00
C ARG A 124 -0.18 -8.33 -11.26
N VAL A 125 1.05 -8.63 -11.69
CA VAL A 125 1.51 -10.00 -11.94
C VAL A 125 2.43 -10.41 -10.82
N VAL A 126 2.07 -11.48 -10.11
CA VAL A 126 2.98 -12.16 -9.19
C VAL A 126 3.86 -13.08 -10.05
N THR A 127 5.15 -12.77 -10.13
CA THR A 127 6.08 -13.57 -10.93
C THR A 127 6.60 -14.76 -10.13
N ILE A 128 7.18 -15.74 -10.82
CA ILE A 128 7.86 -16.86 -10.17
C ILE A 128 8.98 -16.33 -9.26
N ASP A 129 9.74 -15.33 -9.71
CA ASP A 129 10.80 -14.72 -8.93
C ASP A 129 10.30 -14.13 -7.61
N SER A 130 9.12 -13.52 -7.63
CA SER A 130 8.46 -12.98 -6.44
C SER A 130 8.04 -14.07 -5.47
N VAL A 131 7.48 -15.18 -5.97
CA VAL A 131 7.15 -16.36 -5.15
C VAL A 131 8.40 -16.96 -4.53
N ILE A 132 9.45 -17.16 -5.33
CA ILE A 132 10.74 -17.68 -4.85
C ILE A 132 11.35 -16.74 -3.82
N GLN A 133 11.26 -15.42 -4.02
CA GLN A 133 11.73 -14.43 -3.05
C GLN A 133 10.94 -14.50 -1.72
N VAL A 134 9.62 -14.71 -1.78
CA VAL A 134 8.79 -14.93 -0.59
C VAL A 134 9.22 -16.20 0.13
N LEU A 135 9.40 -17.32 -0.59
CA LEU A 135 9.85 -18.59 -0.03
C LEU A 135 11.23 -18.48 0.62
N ARG A 136 12.20 -17.86 -0.07
CA ARG A 136 13.57 -17.63 0.43
C ARG A 136 13.56 -16.91 1.78
N SER A 137 12.71 -15.90 1.92
CA SER A 137 12.69 -15.02 3.10
C SER A 137 11.78 -15.51 4.24
N ARG A 138 10.64 -16.14 3.94
CA ARG A 138 9.69 -16.62 4.97
C ARG A 138 10.06 -17.99 5.51
N CYS A 139 10.53 -18.87 4.64
CA CYS A 139 10.72 -20.28 4.95
C CYS A 139 12.19 -20.65 5.13
N GLN A 140 13.13 -19.71 4.91
CA GLN A 140 14.58 -19.91 5.04
C GLN A 140 15.07 -21.19 4.33
N ILE A 141 14.48 -21.46 3.15
CA ILE A 141 14.74 -22.67 2.38
C ILE A 141 16.17 -22.60 1.81
N PRO A 142 16.94 -23.70 1.85
CA PRO A 142 18.24 -23.81 1.19
C PRO A 142 18.18 -23.45 -0.31
N GLU A 143 19.23 -22.81 -0.83
CA GLU A 143 19.22 -22.25 -2.19
C GLU A 143 19.10 -23.33 -3.28
N ASP A 144 19.62 -24.53 -3.05
CA ASP A 144 19.45 -25.69 -3.94
C ASP A 144 17.97 -26.06 -4.14
N LYS A 145 17.19 -26.03 -3.05
CA LYS A 145 15.75 -26.31 -3.08
C LYS A 145 14.95 -25.17 -3.70
N LEU A 146 15.42 -23.93 -3.60
CA LEU A 146 14.79 -22.80 -4.28
C LEU A 146 14.99 -22.86 -5.79
N VAL A 147 16.18 -23.28 -6.27
CA VAL A 147 16.44 -23.48 -7.70
C VAL A 147 15.55 -24.61 -8.25
N GLU A 148 15.44 -25.72 -7.53
CA GLU A 148 14.53 -26.82 -7.86
C GLU A 148 13.07 -26.33 -7.94
N ALA A 149 12.59 -25.64 -6.91
CA ALA A 149 11.24 -25.08 -6.88
C ALA A 149 10.98 -24.10 -8.04
N LYS A 150 11.96 -23.25 -8.37
CA LYS A 150 11.86 -22.32 -9.49
C LYS A 150 11.71 -23.06 -10.83
N ALA A 151 12.47 -24.13 -11.04
CA ALA A 151 12.39 -24.94 -12.25
C ALA A 151 11.00 -25.61 -12.38
N VAL A 152 10.51 -26.21 -11.30
CA VAL A 152 9.19 -26.87 -11.27
C VAL A 152 8.06 -25.88 -11.54
N LEU A 153 8.07 -24.72 -10.87
CA LEU A 153 7.05 -23.68 -11.08
C LEU A 153 7.07 -23.14 -12.52
N THR A 154 8.26 -22.97 -13.09
CA THR A 154 8.42 -22.51 -14.48
C THR A 154 7.86 -23.52 -15.47
N GLN A 155 8.15 -24.81 -15.28
CA GLN A 155 7.61 -25.87 -16.10
C GLN A 155 6.07 -25.98 -15.97
N TYR A 156 5.55 -25.82 -14.75
CA TYR A 156 4.11 -25.87 -14.52
C TYR A 156 3.36 -24.75 -15.24
N ILE A 157 3.87 -23.52 -15.18
CA ILE A 157 3.25 -22.37 -15.84
C ILE A 157 3.35 -22.47 -17.37
N SER A 158 4.46 -22.97 -17.91
CA SER A 158 4.60 -23.14 -19.36
C SER A 158 3.62 -24.17 -19.92
N GLN A 159 3.35 -25.26 -19.19
CA GLN A 159 2.33 -26.25 -19.55
C GLN A 159 0.91 -25.67 -19.51
N GLN A 160 0.59 -24.83 -18.51
CA GLN A 160 -0.71 -24.15 -18.40
C GLN A 160 -0.92 -23.14 -19.55
N THR A 161 0.11 -22.37 -19.89
CA THR A 161 0.04 -21.36 -20.95
C THR A 161 -0.10 -22.01 -22.34
N GLY A 162 0.53 -23.17 -22.56
CA GLY A 162 0.41 -23.94 -23.80
C GLY A 162 -0.98 -24.54 -24.07
N ASN A 163 -1.85 -24.62 -23.05
CA ASN A 163 -3.21 -25.15 -23.18
C ASN A 163 -4.29 -24.08 -23.39
N SER A 164 -3.92 -22.79 -23.38
CA SER A 164 -4.85 -21.67 -23.58
C SER A 164 -4.70 -21.08 -24.99
N THR A 165 -5.18 -21.80 -26.00
CA THR A 165 -5.40 -21.21 -27.33
C THR A 165 -6.70 -20.40 -27.28
N ILE A 166 -6.57 -19.08 -27.15
CA ILE A 166 -7.70 -18.14 -27.12
C ILE A 166 -8.39 -18.16 -28.50
N THR A 167 -9.61 -18.69 -28.56
CA THR A 167 -10.54 -18.44 -29.68
C THR A 167 -11.23 -17.10 -29.42
N PRO A 168 -11.20 -16.12 -30.34
CA PRO A 168 -11.85 -14.84 -30.12
C PRO A 168 -13.36 -14.98 -30.23
N THR A 169 -14.08 -14.99 -29.10
CA THR A 169 -15.53 -14.80 -29.10
C THR A 169 -15.83 -13.31 -29.00
N THR A 170 -16.13 -12.73 -30.16
CA THR A 170 -16.90 -11.50 -30.28
C THR A 170 -18.29 -11.75 -29.68
N ASN A 171 -18.57 -11.17 -28.51
CA ASN A 171 -19.93 -10.80 -28.11
C ASN A 171 -19.88 -9.76 -26.98
N THR A 172 -19.85 -8.49 -27.38
CA THR A 172 -20.16 -7.36 -26.53
C THR A 172 -21.67 -7.33 -26.26
N SER A 173 -22.06 -7.51 -25.00
CA SER A 173 -23.30 -6.96 -24.47
C SER A 173 -22.96 -6.31 -23.13
N PRO A 174 -23.34 -5.03 -22.90
CA PRO A 174 -22.94 -4.31 -21.71
C PRO A 174 -23.74 -4.82 -20.50
N THR A 175 -23.03 -5.36 -19.50
CA THR A 175 -23.63 -5.70 -18.20
C THR A 175 -23.90 -4.40 -17.45
N SER A 176 -25.17 -4.05 -17.27
CA SER A 176 -25.60 -2.91 -16.44
C SER A 176 -25.45 -3.25 -14.95
N PHE A 177 -24.82 -2.37 -14.18
CA PHE A 177 -24.76 -2.45 -12.72
C PHE A 177 -26.03 -1.87 -12.09
N THR A 178 -26.75 -2.67 -11.31
CA THR A 178 -27.90 -2.21 -10.52
C THR A 178 -27.42 -1.33 -9.37
N THR A 179 -27.83 -0.06 -9.37
CA THR A 179 -27.54 0.90 -8.29
C THR A 179 -28.48 0.63 -7.12
N ALA A 180 -27.94 0.18 -5.98
CA ALA A 180 -28.70 0.14 -4.73
C ALA A 180 -28.51 1.47 -3.99
N THR A 181 -29.61 2.18 -3.75
CA THR A 181 -29.64 3.43 -2.96
C THR A 181 -29.61 3.09 -1.47
N PRO A 182 -28.75 3.73 -0.64
CA PRO A 182 -28.78 3.51 0.80
C PRO A 182 -29.95 4.29 1.44
N THR A 183 -30.82 3.56 2.15
CA THR A 183 -31.84 4.14 3.03
C THR A 183 -31.18 4.68 4.29
N ILE A 184 -31.25 5.99 4.50
CA ILE A 184 -30.88 6.65 5.75
C ILE A 184 -32.17 6.77 6.57
N THR A 185 -32.22 6.10 7.73
CA THR A 185 -33.28 6.31 8.72
C THR A 185 -32.78 7.34 9.74
N VAL A 186 -33.57 8.39 9.95
CA VAL A 186 -33.37 9.46 10.93
C VAL A 186 -33.67 8.96 12.35
#